data_AF-A0A1C4Z2S3-F1
#
_entry.id   AF-A0A1C4Z2S3-F1
#
_cell.length_a   1.000
_cell.length_b   1.000
_cell.length_c   1.000
_cell.angle_alpha   90.00
_cell.angle_beta   90.00
_cell.angle_gamma   90.00
#
_symmetry.space_group_name_H-M   'P 1'
#
loop_
_entity.id
_entity.type
_entity.pdbx_description
1 polymer ?
#
loop_
_entity_poly.entity_id
_entity_poly.type
_entity_poly.pdbx_seq_one_letter_code
_entity_poly.pdbx_strand_id
1 'polypeptide(L)'
;MRNLGSSIEFREQPWPAIAARLHGVLDDSATYEPVLDIVDSVIAFEAEALLAGTTSMFDLVVTPKPITPPPVDVVVVRSLYGRITIEHISHTGRNDRIERPAQEGVALFWRFMIEKFVHPTPTGAPPDQEIP
;
A
#
# COMPACT_ATOMS: atom_id res chain seq x y z
N MET A 1 -8.25 -20.27 -9.19
CA MET A 1 -8.39 -18.80 -9.14
C MET A 1 -9.11 -18.46 -7.85
N ARG A 2 -8.40 -17.93 -6.83
CA ARG A 2 -9.02 -17.57 -5.56
C ARG A 2 -9.59 -16.16 -5.74
N ASN A 3 -10.91 -16.06 -5.83
CA ASN A 3 -11.65 -14.79 -5.81
C ASN A 3 -11.45 -14.17 -4.42
N LEU A 4 -10.34 -13.45 -4.23
CA LEU A 4 -10.16 -12.53 -3.12
C LEU A 4 -10.78 -11.20 -3.56
N GLY A 5 -12.09 -11.20 -3.85
CA GLY A 5 -12.89 -9.99 -3.76
C GLY A 5 -12.88 -9.62 -2.29
N SER A 6 -11.85 -8.89 -1.89
CA SER A 6 -11.42 -8.74 -0.51
C SER A 6 -12.53 -8.10 0.31
N SER A 7 -13.26 -8.93 1.07
CA SER A 7 -13.87 -8.52 2.35
C SER A 7 -12.77 -8.30 3.40
N ILE A 8 -11.69 -7.61 3.03
CA ILE A 8 -10.73 -7.10 4.00
C ILE A 8 -11.46 -5.90 4.59
N GLU A 9 -11.98 -6.08 5.81
CA GLU A 9 -12.47 -4.95 6.61
C GLU A 9 -11.27 -4.05 6.89
N PHE A 10 -11.08 -3.03 6.06
CA PHE A 10 -9.98 -2.09 6.20
C PHE A 10 -10.28 -1.19 7.39
N ARG A 11 -9.60 -1.46 8.50
CA ARG A 11 -9.62 -0.59 9.67
C ARG A 11 -8.29 0.11 9.78
N GLU A 12 -8.29 1.41 9.53
CA GLU A 12 -7.09 2.24 9.68
C GLU A 12 -6.53 2.10 11.09
N GLN A 13 -5.20 1.96 11.16
CA GLN A 13 -4.44 1.97 12.39
C GLN A 13 -3.39 3.08 12.32
N PRO A 14 -3.05 3.73 13.45
CA PRO A 14 -1.92 4.65 13.50
C PRO A 14 -0.63 3.94 13.09
N TRP A 15 0.16 4.57 12.23
CA TRP A 15 1.43 4.00 11.74
C TRP A 15 2.40 3.59 12.86
N PRO A 16 2.56 4.37 13.96
CA PRO A 16 3.37 3.93 15.10
C PRO A 16 2.85 2.65 15.78
N ALA A 17 1.53 2.43 15.80
CA ALA A 17 0.94 1.22 16.35
C ALA A 17 1.17 0.00 15.45
N ILE A 18 1.17 0.21 14.11
CA ILE A 18 1.55 -0.80 13.13
C ILE A 18 3.01 -1.21 13.32
N ALA A 19 3.92 -0.22 13.42
CA ALA A 19 5.33 -0.46 13.66
C ALA A 19 5.56 -1.27 14.95
N ALA A 20 4.96 -0.84 16.07
CA ALA A 20 5.06 -1.52 17.36
C ALA A 20 4.52 -2.97 17.29
N ARG A 21 3.41 -3.20 16.58
CA ARG A 21 2.84 -4.54 16.39
C ARG A 21 3.78 -5.45 15.59
N LEU A 22 4.33 -4.95 14.49
CA LEU A 22 5.27 -5.72 13.66
C LEU A 22 6.55 -6.01 14.44
N HIS A 23 7.09 -5.03 15.17
CA HIS A 23 8.23 -5.22 16.08
C HIS A 23 7.96 -6.28 17.15
N GLY A 24 6.78 -6.28 17.79
CA GLY A 24 6.44 -7.26 18.83
C GLY A 24 6.27 -8.69 18.32
N VAL A 25 6.04 -8.87 17.01
CA VAL A 25 6.05 -10.18 16.34
C VAL A 25 7.47 -10.56 15.90
N LEU A 26 8.34 -9.57 15.72
CA LEU A 26 9.65 -9.67 15.08
C LEU A 26 10.81 -10.03 16.01
N ASP A 27 10.58 -10.24 17.30
CA ASP A 27 11.62 -10.62 18.27
C ASP A 27 12.42 -11.90 17.88
N ASP A 28 12.02 -12.62 16.81
CA ASP A 28 12.68 -13.86 16.36
C ASP A 28 12.79 -14.07 14.83
N SER A 29 12.53 -13.07 13.95
CA SER A 29 12.65 -13.35 12.50
C SER A 29 13.03 -12.19 11.57
N ALA A 30 14.21 -12.29 10.95
CA ALA A 30 14.67 -11.46 9.82
C ALA A 30 13.75 -11.50 8.58
N THR A 31 12.62 -12.21 8.65
CA THR A 31 11.66 -12.38 7.56
C THR A 31 10.77 -11.15 7.37
N TYR A 32 10.55 -10.32 8.40
CA TYR A 32 9.64 -9.16 8.29
C TYR A 32 10.32 -7.79 8.40
N GLU A 33 11.64 -7.73 8.60
CA GLU A 33 12.41 -6.46 8.51
C GLU A 33 12.04 -5.63 7.27
N PRO A 34 11.86 -6.21 6.06
CA PRO A 34 11.55 -5.40 4.87
C PRO A 34 10.17 -4.75 4.90
N VAL A 35 9.20 -5.33 5.62
CA VAL A 35 7.86 -4.73 5.78
C VAL A 35 7.93 -3.60 6.80
N LEU A 36 8.72 -3.78 7.84
CA LEU A 36 8.95 -2.76 8.85
C LEU A 36 9.68 -1.54 8.25
N ASP A 37 10.71 -1.75 7.42
CA ASP A 37 11.40 -0.67 6.71
C ASP A 37 10.44 0.21 5.89
N ILE A 38 9.39 -0.39 5.33
CA ILE A 38 8.34 0.34 4.62
C ILE A 38 7.51 1.18 5.59
N VAL A 39 7.08 0.60 6.71
CA VAL A 39 6.32 1.32 7.74
C VAL A 39 7.14 2.50 8.29
N ASP A 40 8.40 2.28 8.60
CA ASP A 40 9.32 3.31 9.08
C ASP A 40 9.51 4.40 8.02
N SER A 41 9.57 4.04 6.73
CA SER A 41 9.64 5.02 5.66
C SER A 41 8.38 5.89 5.59
N VAL A 42 7.18 5.33 5.81
CA VAL A 42 5.93 6.11 5.81
C VAL A 42 5.92 7.14 6.95
N ILE A 43 6.38 6.74 8.13
CA ILE A 43 6.51 7.62 9.29
C ILE A 43 7.58 8.69 9.02
N ALA A 44 8.75 8.30 8.52
CA ALA A 44 9.86 9.21 8.25
C ALA A 44 9.54 10.26 7.16
N PHE A 45 8.72 9.91 6.18
CA PHE A 45 8.22 10.85 5.16
C PHE A 45 6.97 11.62 5.57
N GLU A 46 6.50 11.47 6.83
CA GLU A 46 5.29 12.10 7.35
C GLU A 46 4.05 11.84 6.46
N ALA A 47 4.01 10.71 5.77
CA ALA A 47 2.99 10.40 4.76
C ALA A 47 1.67 9.89 5.38
N GLU A 48 1.52 10.01 6.68
CA GLU A 48 0.34 9.60 7.45
C GLU A 48 -0.93 10.35 7.02
N ALA A 49 -0.78 11.58 6.52
CA ALA A 49 -1.87 12.37 5.96
C ALA A 49 -2.33 11.87 4.58
N LEU A 50 -1.45 11.18 3.84
CA LEU A 50 -1.69 10.70 2.49
C LEU A 50 -2.06 9.21 2.45
N LEU A 51 -1.59 8.43 3.42
CA LEU A 51 -1.71 6.98 3.43
C LEU A 51 -2.39 6.49 4.71
N ALA A 52 -3.36 5.60 4.55
CA ALA A 52 -3.90 4.81 5.64
C ALA A 52 -3.30 3.41 5.59
N GLY A 53 -2.93 2.88 6.76
CA GLY A 53 -2.33 1.56 6.91
C GLY A 53 -3.15 0.66 7.83
N THR A 54 -3.03 -0.64 7.63
CA THR A 54 -3.46 -1.68 8.58
C THR A 54 -2.62 -2.94 8.38
N THR A 55 -2.75 -3.90 9.28
CA THR A 55 -2.06 -5.20 9.17
C THR A 55 -3.06 -6.35 9.14
N SER A 56 -2.81 -7.35 8.30
CA SER A 56 -3.60 -8.60 8.28
C SER A 56 -2.67 -9.81 8.42
N MET A 57 -2.81 -10.55 9.52
CA MET A 57 -1.88 -11.61 9.95
C MET A 57 -0.44 -11.07 10.12
N PHE A 58 0.31 -10.93 9.04
CA PHE A 58 1.64 -10.28 8.98
C PHE A 58 1.85 -9.40 7.74
N ASP A 59 0.84 -9.27 6.90
CA ASP A 59 0.88 -8.43 5.71
C ASP A 59 0.60 -6.98 6.11
N LEU A 60 1.33 -6.05 5.50
CA LEU A 60 0.96 -4.64 5.53
C LEU A 60 -0.05 -4.38 4.41
N VAL A 61 -1.15 -3.72 4.73
CA VAL A 61 -2.19 -3.32 3.79
C VAL A 61 -2.31 -1.80 3.82
N VAL A 62 -2.21 -1.17 2.65
CA VAL A 62 -2.14 0.29 2.51
C VAL A 62 -3.16 0.76 1.48
N THR A 63 -3.78 1.91 1.74
CA THR A 63 -4.68 2.59 0.80
C THR A 63 -4.47 4.11 0.90
N PRO A 64 -4.67 4.90 -0.16
CA PRO A 64 -4.60 6.35 -0.07
C PRO A 64 -5.70 6.94 0.82
N LYS A 65 -5.43 8.13 1.37
CA LYS A 65 -6.42 8.99 2.01
C LYS A 65 -6.96 10.03 1.00
N PRO A 66 -8.25 10.41 1.12
CA PRO A 66 -9.25 9.87 2.03
C PRO A 66 -9.68 8.45 1.65
N ILE A 67 -9.96 7.60 2.65
CA ILE A 67 -10.41 6.22 2.42
C ILE A 67 -11.79 6.25 1.75
N THR A 68 -11.90 5.65 0.58
CA THR A 68 -13.17 5.53 -0.13
C THR A 68 -14.09 4.50 0.52
N PRO A 69 -15.42 4.64 0.43
CA PRO A 69 -16.33 3.60 0.88
C PRO A 69 -16.08 2.29 0.11
N PRO A 70 -16.25 1.11 0.75
CA PRO A 70 -15.99 -0.17 0.11
C PRO A 70 -16.74 -0.35 -1.21
N PRO A 71 -16.15 -1.05 -2.20
CA PRO A 71 -14.86 -1.75 -2.15
C PRO A 71 -13.65 -0.81 -2.27
N VAL A 72 -12.64 -1.04 -1.42
CA VAL A 72 -11.43 -0.19 -1.32
C VAL A 72 -10.29 -0.81 -2.15
N ASP A 73 -9.61 0.03 -2.94
CA ASP A 73 -8.36 -0.35 -3.60
C ASP A 73 -7.23 -0.36 -2.57
N VAL A 74 -6.50 -1.48 -2.52
CA VAL A 74 -5.43 -1.67 -1.52
C VAL A 74 -4.14 -2.17 -2.16
N VAL A 75 -3.03 -1.73 -1.60
CA VAL A 75 -1.71 -2.31 -1.82
C VAL A 75 -1.39 -3.21 -0.64
N VAL A 76 -1.19 -4.49 -0.92
CA VAL A 76 -0.77 -5.50 0.05
C VAL A 76 0.72 -5.76 -0.12
N VAL A 77 1.46 -5.63 0.97
CA VAL A 77 2.89 -5.87 1.04
C VAL A 77 3.16 -7.08 1.92
N ARG A 78 3.92 -8.03 1.39
CA ARG A 78 4.31 -9.27 2.09
C ARG A 78 5.82 -9.46 1.97
N SER A 79 6.47 -9.92 3.02
CA SER A 79 7.86 -10.39 2.94
C SER A 79 7.96 -11.85 3.34
N LEU A 80 8.68 -12.63 2.53
CA LEU A 80 8.89 -14.05 2.74
C LEU A 80 10.20 -14.49 2.08
N TYR A 81 11.03 -15.24 2.81
CA TYR A 81 12.28 -15.83 2.31
C TYR A 81 13.21 -14.84 1.57
N GLY A 82 13.41 -13.63 2.12
CA GLY A 82 14.29 -12.61 1.54
C GLY A 82 13.73 -11.92 0.29
N ARG A 83 12.44 -12.13 0.00
CA ARG A 83 11.72 -11.49 -1.11
C ARG A 83 10.59 -10.65 -0.56
N ILE A 84 10.25 -9.62 -1.31
CA ILE A 84 9.09 -8.78 -1.04
C ILE A 84 8.12 -8.87 -2.21
N THR A 85 6.85 -9.09 -1.90
CA THR A 85 5.74 -9.04 -2.84
C THR A 85 4.93 -7.79 -2.54
N ILE A 86 4.67 -6.99 -3.57
CA ILE A 86 3.76 -5.85 -3.52
C ILE A 86 2.65 -6.14 -4.54
N GLU A 87 1.42 -6.18 -4.06
CA GLU A 87 0.23 -6.53 -4.82
C GLU A 87 -0.81 -5.42 -4.69
N HIS A 88 -1.11 -4.72 -5.78
CA HIS A 88 -2.28 -3.85 -5.87
C HIS A 88 -3.51 -4.68 -6.19
N ILE A 89 -4.45 -4.72 -5.25
CA ILE A 89 -5.76 -5.36 -5.40
C ILE A 89 -6.75 -4.24 -5.73
N SER A 90 -7.20 -4.22 -6.99
CA SER A 90 -8.19 -3.26 -7.44
C SER A 90 -9.60 -3.85 -7.34
N HIS A 91 -10.56 -3.02 -6.95
CA HIS A 91 -11.98 -3.32 -6.96
C HIS A 91 -12.49 -3.66 -8.37
N THR A 92 -11.79 -3.22 -9.42
CA THR A 92 -12.11 -3.53 -10.82
C THR A 92 -11.63 -4.93 -11.24
N GLY A 93 -10.88 -5.63 -10.37
CA GLY A 93 -10.26 -6.93 -10.65
C GLY A 93 -8.96 -6.84 -11.46
N ARG A 94 -8.51 -5.64 -11.85
CA ARG A 94 -7.21 -5.45 -12.50
C ARG A 94 -6.09 -5.36 -11.46
N ASN A 95 -5.72 -6.52 -10.94
CA ASN A 95 -4.65 -6.63 -9.95
C ASN A 95 -3.28 -6.52 -10.62
N ASP A 96 -2.34 -5.87 -9.94
CA ASP A 96 -0.95 -5.75 -10.35
C ASP A 96 -0.07 -6.31 -9.24
N ARG A 97 0.85 -7.22 -9.57
CA ARG A 97 1.70 -7.88 -8.58
C ARG A 97 3.13 -7.87 -9.05
N ILE A 98 4.02 -7.42 -8.18
CA ILE A 98 5.46 -7.51 -8.38
C ILE A 98 6.10 -8.26 -7.22
N GLU A 99 7.15 -9.02 -7.52
CA GLU A 99 7.99 -9.67 -6.52
C GLU A 99 9.45 -9.40 -6.83
N ARG A 100 10.21 -8.96 -5.82
CA ARG A 100 11.61 -8.55 -5.95
C ARG A 100 12.40 -8.92 -4.68
N PRO A 101 13.75 -8.86 -4.73
CA PRO A 101 14.57 -8.92 -3.53
C PRO A 101 14.08 -7.93 -2.46
N ALA A 102 14.08 -8.36 -1.20
CA ALA A 102 13.61 -7.57 -0.07
C ALA A 102 14.24 -6.17 0.03
N GLN A 103 15.52 -6.05 -0.33
CA GLN A 103 16.29 -4.79 -0.29
C GLN A 103 15.71 -3.69 -1.20
N GLU A 104 14.92 -4.06 -2.21
CA GLU A 104 14.26 -3.10 -3.12
C GLU A 104 12.88 -2.64 -2.58
N GLY A 105 12.43 -3.19 -1.45
CA GLY A 105 11.05 -3.08 -0.96
C GLY A 105 10.54 -1.66 -0.81
N VAL A 106 11.29 -0.81 -0.08
CA VAL A 106 10.91 0.59 0.15
C VAL A 106 10.78 1.36 -1.17
N ALA A 107 11.76 1.24 -2.06
CA ALA A 107 11.73 1.94 -3.35
C ALA A 107 10.57 1.48 -4.24
N LEU A 108 10.29 0.18 -4.27
CA LEU A 108 9.19 -0.39 -5.05
C LEU A 108 7.82 0.02 -4.49
N PHE A 109 7.68 0.04 -3.17
CA PHE A 109 6.47 0.50 -2.49
C PHE A 109 6.15 1.94 -2.89
N TRP A 110 7.10 2.86 -2.73
CA TRP A 110 6.89 4.26 -3.09
C TRP A 110 6.59 4.45 -4.57
N ARG A 111 7.25 3.70 -5.45
CA ARG A 111 6.93 3.71 -6.88
C ARG A 111 5.47 3.31 -7.14
N PHE A 112 5.01 2.23 -6.51
CA PHE A 112 3.60 1.79 -6.62
C PHE A 112 2.64 2.86 -6.10
N MET A 113 2.94 3.48 -4.95
CA MET A 113 2.08 4.51 -4.38
C MET A 113 1.98 5.74 -5.31
N ILE A 114 3.11 6.15 -5.89
CA ILE A 114 3.14 7.26 -6.84
C ILE A 114 2.37 6.92 -8.12
N GLU A 115 2.69 5.77 -8.73
CA GLU A 115 2.11 5.34 -10.01
C GLU A 115 0.60 5.08 -9.93
N LYS A 116 0.13 4.54 -8.81
CA LYS A 116 -1.28 4.14 -8.67
C LYS A 116 -2.15 5.23 -8.04
N PHE A 117 -1.60 6.08 -7.18
CA PHE A 117 -2.41 7.00 -6.36
C PHE A 117 -2.00 8.47 -6.41
N VAL A 118 -0.83 8.83 -6.94
CA VAL A 118 -0.37 10.24 -7.01
C VAL A 118 -0.47 10.82 -8.41
N HIS A 119 -0.59 10.00 -9.48
CA HIS A 119 -0.80 10.56 -10.80
C HIS A 119 -2.13 11.34 -10.88
N PRO A 120 -2.07 12.63 -11.26
CA PRO A 120 -3.27 13.42 -11.44
C PRO A 120 -4.09 12.82 -12.58
N THR A 121 -5.41 12.81 -12.39
CA THR A 121 -6.37 12.78 -13.49
C THR A 121 -5.85 13.69 -14.61
N PRO A 122 -5.85 13.29 -15.89
CA PRO A 122 -5.63 14.25 -16.95
C PRO A 122 -6.78 15.27 -16.89
N THR A 123 -6.56 16.39 -16.20
CA THR A 123 -7.36 17.60 -16.37
C THR A 123 -7.05 18.11 -17.75
N GLY A 124 -7.80 17.57 -18.71
CA GLY A 124 -7.66 17.83 -20.13
C GLY A 124 -8.99 17.55 -20.83
N ALA A 125 -10.10 18.00 -20.25
CA ALA A 125 -11.21 18.42 -21.08
C ALA A 125 -10.78 19.74 -21.74
N PRO A 126 -10.75 19.86 -23.07
CA PRO A 126 -10.53 21.15 -23.70
C PRO A 126 -11.65 22.09 -23.24
N PRO A 127 -11.38 23.37 -22.93
CA PRO A 127 -12.46 24.33 -22.84
C PRO A 127 -13.14 24.34 -24.21
N ASP A 128 -14.44 24.06 -24.22
CA ASP A 128 -15.34 24.48 -25.29
C ASP A 128 -15.07 25.98 -25.50
N GLN A 129 -14.27 26.30 -26.52
CA GLN A 129 -14.17 27.66 -27.01
C GLN A 129 -15.46 27.92 -27.79
N GLU A 130 -16.45 28.43 -27.07
CA GLU A 130 -17.51 29.21 -27.70
C GLU A 130 -16.87 30.36 -28.47
N ILE A 131 -17.08 30.30 -29.78
CA ILE A 131 -16.77 31.30 -30.79
C ILE A 131 -17.63 32.54 -30.53
N PRO A 132 -17.05 33.74 -30.63
CA PRO A 132 -17.73 34.84 -31.33
C PRO A 132 -17.05 35.18 -32.66
#